data_AF-M2PCU7-F1
#
_entry.id   AF-M2PCU7-F1
#
_cell.length_a   1.000
_cell.length_b   1.000
_cell.length_c   1.000
_cell.angle_alpha   90.00
_cell.angle_beta   90.00
_cell.angle_gamma   90.00
#
_symmetry.space_group_name_H-M   'P 1'
#
loop_
_entity.id
_entity.type
_entity.pdbx_description
1 polymer ?
#
loop_
_entity_poly.entity_id
_entity_poly.type
_entity_poly.pdbx_seq_one_letter_code
_entity_poly.pdbx_strand_id
1 'polypeptide(L)'
;MSRIWQQYLNRSVQVLHESTSRMWHMAGTNEPSRAPRTLFRFISRDDLHNFAIGCDADIGGTSTARFDLDETSVLPGADGAPDVVRPTGKFWGNMSLEVRRGFEGRIRAGYAGFRNKPRTSLFGTILDDVTFHRYLALRVRAGGAPGLRNSYYVNIQTEGPITADLWQHRLFFRRTDGGWEDVFIDFNDFVLTNAGQVVTGRVEMNRERVRTVGISLLGGNTHQAGPFELGIDSISIINDEDIPAFSLQLPPSLQEAPKEGTEKVGLEERELSEKEAAEHTIPRA
;
A
#
# COMPACT_ATOMS: atom_id res chain seq x y z
N MET A 1 -2.00 -17.87 28.96
CA MET A 1 -1.11 -17.86 27.77
C MET A 1 -1.25 -16.53 27.08
N SER A 2 -0.17 -15.92 26.59
CA SER A 2 -0.29 -14.62 25.92
C SER A 2 -1.01 -14.76 24.58
N ARG A 3 -1.79 -13.75 24.20
CA ARG A 3 -2.62 -13.73 22.98
C ARG A 3 -1.83 -13.92 21.68
N ILE A 4 -0.57 -13.47 21.67
CA ILE A 4 0.38 -13.68 20.56
C ILE A 4 0.65 -15.18 20.34
N TRP A 5 0.77 -15.96 21.42
CA TRP A 5 0.94 -17.41 21.35
C TRP A 5 -0.31 -18.10 20.78
N GLN A 6 -1.52 -17.66 21.17
CA GLN A 6 -2.76 -18.21 20.62
C GLN A 6 -2.87 -17.97 19.10
N GLN A 7 -2.59 -16.76 18.63
CA GLN A 7 -2.59 -16.45 17.19
C GLN A 7 -1.51 -17.24 16.41
N TYR A 8 -0.33 -17.42 17.00
CA TYR A 8 0.72 -18.26 16.41
C TYR A 8 0.31 -19.73 16.28
N LEU A 9 -0.31 -20.30 17.33
CA LEU A 9 -0.82 -21.67 17.30
C LEU A 9 -1.95 -21.83 16.28
N ASN A 10 -2.92 -20.90 16.26
CA ASN A 10 -4.03 -20.93 15.30
C ASN A 10 -3.53 -20.89 13.86
N ARG A 11 -2.55 -20.02 13.56
CA ARG A 11 -1.92 -19.96 12.23
C ARG A 11 -1.18 -21.26 11.88
N SER A 12 -0.52 -21.88 12.86
CA SER A 12 0.16 -23.16 12.65
C SER A 12 -0.83 -24.30 12.36
N VAL A 13 -1.96 -24.34 13.06
CA VAL A 13 -3.04 -25.31 12.80
C VAL A 13 -3.68 -25.07 11.43
N GLN A 14 -3.90 -23.81 11.04
CA GLN A 14 -4.41 -23.46 9.70
C GLN A 14 -3.48 -23.93 8.59
N VAL A 15 -2.18 -23.62 8.68
CA VAL A 15 -1.19 -24.07 7.69
C VAL A 15 -1.11 -25.59 7.62
N LEU A 16 -1.17 -26.28 8.77
CA LEU A 16 -1.23 -27.74 8.81
C LEU A 16 -2.47 -28.25 8.09
N HIS A 17 -3.66 -27.72 8.41
CA HIS A 17 -4.92 -28.12 7.79
C HIS A 17 -4.92 -27.90 6.28
N GLU A 18 -4.45 -26.73 5.81
CA GLU A 18 -4.31 -26.43 4.39
C GLU A 18 -3.31 -27.35 3.67
N SER A 19 -2.19 -27.66 4.31
CA SER A 19 -1.19 -28.58 3.76
C SER A 19 -1.72 -30.01 3.70
N THR A 20 -2.47 -30.42 4.73
CA THR A 20 -3.12 -31.73 4.81
C THR A 20 -4.19 -31.83 3.73
N SER A 21 -5.11 -30.87 3.64
CA SER A 21 -6.13 -30.78 2.60
C SER A 21 -5.54 -30.83 1.19
N ARG A 22 -4.47 -30.08 0.89
CA ARG A 22 -3.77 -30.13 -0.40
C ARG A 22 -3.25 -31.53 -0.75
N MET A 23 -2.69 -32.25 0.22
CA MET A 23 -2.24 -33.64 0.03
C MET A 23 -3.40 -34.61 -0.17
N TRP A 24 -4.46 -34.51 0.64
CA TRP A 24 -5.65 -35.37 0.53
C TRP A 24 -6.39 -35.17 -0.80
N HIS A 25 -6.43 -33.95 -1.32
CA HIS A 25 -7.05 -33.64 -2.61
C HIS A 25 -6.18 -34.00 -3.82
N MET A 26 -5.00 -34.64 -3.65
CA MET A 26 -4.07 -34.96 -4.75
C MET A 26 -3.86 -33.75 -5.69
N ALA A 27 -3.78 -32.54 -5.11
CA ALA A 27 -3.86 -31.27 -5.83
C ALA A 27 -2.57 -30.89 -6.58
N GLY A 28 -1.87 -31.88 -7.15
CA GLY A 28 -0.81 -31.63 -8.14
C GLY A 28 -1.36 -31.16 -9.49
N THR A 29 -2.69 -31.18 -9.68
CA THR A 29 -3.39 -30.91 -10.95
C THR A 29 -4.59 -29.96 -10.84
N ASN A 30 -4.88 -29.37 -9.67
CA ASN A 30 -5.95 -28.38 -9.56
C ASN A 30 -5.42 -26.99 -9.94
N GLU A 31 -6.10 -26.32 -10.87
CA GLU A 31 -5.77 -24.97 -11.27
C GLU A 31 -5.84 -24.02 -10.05
N PRO A 32 -4.84 -23.16 -9.84
CA PRO A 32 -4.82 -22.23 -8.72
C PRO A 32 -6.07 -21.35 -8.70
N SER A 33 -6.64 -21.14 -7.50
CA SER A 33 -7.91 -20.41 -7.37
C SER A 33 -7.78 -18.96 -7.82
N ARG A 34 -8.60 -18.57 -8.80
CA ARG A 34 -8.77 -17.19 -9.28
C ARG A 34 -9.91 -16.43 -8.59
N ALA A 35 -10.62 -17.10 -7.67
CA ALA A 35 -11.74 -16.50 -6.96
C ALA A 35 -11.29 -15.31 -6.09
N PRO A 36 -12.12 -14.29 -5.90
CA PRO A 36 -11.78 -13.12 -5.10
C PRO A 36 -11.50 -13.53 -3.65
N ARG A 37 -10.41 -13.02 -3.08
CA ARG A 37 -9.97 -13.36 -1.72
C ARG A 37 -9.70 -12.12 -0.90
N THR A 38 -10.33 -12.01 0.26
CA THR A 38 -10.02 -10.94 1.22
C THR A 38 -8.73 -11.27 1.98
N LEU A 39 -7.76 -10.37 1.93
CA LEU A 39 -6.51 -10.48 2.68
C LEU A 39 -6.68 -9.95 4.11
N PHE A 40 -7.30 -8.78 4.23
CA PHE A 40 -7.47 -8.10 5.51
C PHE A 40 -8.87 -7.49 5.63
N ARG A 41 -9.42 -7.63 6.84
CA ARG A 41 -10.64 -6.94 7.29
C ARG A 41 -10.34 -6.24 8.60
N PHE A 42 -11.16 -5.26 8.95
CA PHE A 42 -10.98 -4.42 10.13
C PHE A 42 -12.28 -4.35 10.93
N ILE A 43 -12.82 -5.51 11.29
CA ILE A 43 -14.15 -5.62 11.92
C ILE A 43 -14.07 -5.75 13.44
N SER A 44 -12.87 -5.95 13.97
CA SER A 44 -12.62 -6.09 15.40
C SER A 44 -11.30 -5.43 15.80
N ARG A 45 -11.16 -5.13 17.09
CA ARG A 45 -9.87 -4.68 17.67
C ARG A 45 -8.79 -5.74 17.44
N ASP A 46 -9.19 -7.01 17.38
CA ASP A 46 -8.31 -8.13 17.15
C ASP A 46 -7.63 -8.12 15.79
N ASP A 47 -8.37 -7.66 14.78
CA ASP A 47 -7.80 -7.46 13.46
C ASP A 47 -6.74 -6.35 13.48
N LEU A 48 -7.01 -5.24 14.15
CA LEU A 48 -6.11 -4.08 14.24
C LEU A 48 -4.79 -4.41 14.96
N HIS A 49 -4.81 -5.31 15.94
CA HIS A 49 -3.59 -5.74 16.62
C HIS A 49 -2.59 -6.45 15.70
N ASN A 50 -3.04 -6.96 14.55
CA ASN A 50 -2.17 -7.53 13.53
C ASN A 50 -1.43 -6.46 12.71
N PHE A 51 -1.65 -5.17 12.99
CA PHE A 51 -1.00 -4.07 12.30
C PHE A 51 0.00 -3.35 13.22
N ALA A 52 1.05 -2.83 12.60
CA ALA A 52 1.99 -1.90 13.21
C ALA A 52 1.74 -0.52 12.61
N ILE A 53 1.80 0.50 13.45
CA ILE A 53 1.59 1.91 13.10
C ILE A 53 2.91 2.62 13.35
N GLY A 54 3.27 3.59 12.52
CA GLY A 54 4.45 4.43 12.71
C GLY A 54 4.27 5.80 12.06
N CYS A 55 5.03 6.77 12.53
CA CYS A 55 5.10 8.10 11.92
C CYS A 55 6.46 8.74 12.17
N ASP A 56 6.70 9.91 11.59
CA ASP A 56 7.97 10.63 11.75
C ASP A 56 8.32 10.97 13.21
N ALA A 57 7.36 10.92 14.14
CA ALA A 57 7.61 11.16 15.56
C ALA A 57 8.63 10.17 16.16
N ASP A 58 8.75 8.97 15.59
CA ASP A 58 9.72 7.95 16.01
C ASP A 58 11.17 8.36 15.74
N ILE A 59 11.39 9.27 14.78
CA ILE A 59 12.71 9.74 14.36
C ILE A 59 12.96 11.22 14.67
N GLY A 60 12.03 11.89 15.36
CA GLY A 60 12.16 13.29 15.79
C GLY A 60 11.19 14.27 15.11
N GLY A 61 10.26 13.80 14.28
CA GLY A 61 9.16 14.60 13.76
C GLY A 61 8.08 14.92 14.81
N THR A 62 7.04 15.63 14.38
CA THR A 62 5.90 16.03 15.24
C THR A 62 4.55 15.54 14.72
N SER A 63 4.51 14.66 13.73
CA SER A 63 3.26 14.04 13.28
C SER A 63 2.67 13.12 14.34
N THR A 64 1.38 12.83 14.23
CA THR A 64 0.67 11.85 15.05
C THR A 64 -0.07 10.86 14.16
N ALA A 65 -0.16 9.61 14.61
CA ALA A 65 -0.86 8.56 13.88
C ALA A 65 -1.55 7.59 14.85
N ARG A 66 -2.76 7.19 14.50
CA ARG A 66 -3.59 6.22 15.24
C ARG A 66 -4.29 5.30 14.25
N PHE A 67 -4.55 4.08 14.67
CA PHE A 67 -5.34 3.12 13.92
C PHE A 67 -6.31 2.42 14.87
N ASP A 68 -7.58 2.83 14.80
CA ASP A 68 -8.62 2.44 15.73
C ASP A 68 -9.77 1.76 14.98
N LEU A 69 -10.64 1.07 15.74
CA LEU A 69 -11.87 0.50 15.21
C LEU A 69 -12.92 1.59 15.21
N ASP A 70 -13.53 1.81 14.05
CA ASP A 70 -14.65 2.71 13.86
C ASP A 70 -15.95 1.92 13.80
N GLU A 71 -16.76 2.06 14.84
CA GLU A 71 -18.08 1.43 14.96
C GLU A 71 -19.20 2.37 14.47
N THR A 72 -18.88 3.63 14.14
CA THR A 72 -19.88 4.61 13.68
C THR A 72 -20.46 4.27 12.31
N SER A 73 -19.71 3.52 11.48
CA SER A 73 -20.19 2.99 10.20
C SER A 73 -21.36 2.01 10.35
N VAL A 74 -21.60 1.46 11.54
CA VAL A 74 -22.74 0.57 11.83
C VAL A 74 -24.06 1.35 12.05
N LEU A 75 -23.98 2.66 12.30
CA LEU A 75 -25.15 3.48 12.61
C LEU A 75 -25.89 3.88 11.32
N PRO A 76 -27.25 3.92 11.33
CA PRO A 76 -28.00 4.50 10.22
C PRO A 76 -27.57 5.95 10.00
N GLY A 77 -27.14 6.30 8.78
CA GLY A 77 -26.86 7.68 8.42
C GLY A 77 -28.14 8.51 8.41
N ALA A 78 -28.02 9.82 8.68
CA ALA A 78 -29.14 10.76 8.60
C ALA A 78 -29.77 10.83 7.18
N ASP A 79 -29.03 10.40 6.15
CA ASP A 79 -29.38 10.58 4.74
C ASP A 79 -29.62 9.25 3.97
N GLY A 80 -29.78 8.12 4.66
CA GLY A 80 -30.09 6.82 4.02
C GLY A 80 -29.30 5.62 4.56
N ALA A 81 -29.39 4.49 3.84
CA ALA A 81 -28.70 3.26 4.23
C ALA A 81 -27.17 3.41 4.11
N PRO A 82 -26.39 3.03 5.14
CA PRO A 82 -24.94 3.18 5.10
C PRO A 82 -24.29 2.25 4.05
N ASP A 83 -23.34 2.78 3.28
CA ASP A 83 -22.55 2.05 2.27
C ASP A 83 -21.81 0.83 2.83
N VAL A 84 -21.53 0.82 4.14
CA VAL A 84 -20.87 -0.28 4.86
C VAL A 84 -21.55 -0.44 6.22
N VAL A 85 -22.29 -1.54 6.44
CA VAL A 85 -23.06 -1.79 7.67
C VAL A 85 -22.30 -2.69 8.65
N ARG A 86 -21.06 -2.32 8.98
CA ARG A 86 -20.17 -3.07 9.90
C ARG A 86 -19.06 -2.16 10.45
N PRO A 87 -18.38 -2.54 11.55
CA PRO A 87 -17.20 -1.81 12.01
C PRO A 87 -16.10 -1.83 10.94
N THR A 88 -15.33 -0.75 10.88
CA THR A 88 -14.23 -0.57 9.91
C THR A 88 -12.97 -0.08 10.62
N GLY A 89 -11.82 -0.14 9.94
CA GLY A 89 -10.59 0.45 10.42
C GLY A 89 -10.54 1.94 10.14
N LYS A 90 -10.05 2.74 11.09
CA LYS A 90 -9.86 4.18 10.93
C LYS A 90 -8.43 4.56 11.21
N PHE A 91 -7.69 4.89 10.16
CA PHE A 91 -6.34 5.42 10.24
C PHE A 91 -6.40 6.95 10.23
N TRP A 92 -5.96 7.59 11.31
CA TRP A 92 -6.15 9.03 11.48
C TRP A 92 -5.06 9.67 12.34
N GLY A 93 -4.95 10.99 12.26
CA GLY A 93 -3.98 11.75 13.02
C GLY A 93 -3.77 13.15 12.45
N ASN A 94 -2.64 13.74 12.78
CA ASN A 94 -2.23 15.05 12.27
C ASN A 94 -0.84 14.94 11.63
N MET A 95 -0.76 15.28 10.35
CA MET A 95 0.47 15.37 9.58
C MET A 95 1.16 16.70 9.85
N SER A 96 2.45 16.65 10.18
CA SER A 96 3.30 17.82 10.39
C SER A 96 4.59 17.69 9.60
N LEU A 97 5.11 18.82 9.11
CA LEU A 97 6.44 18.89 8.49
C LEU A 97 7.49 19.41 9.47
N GLU A 98 7.07 19.77 10.68
CA GLU A 98 7.96 20.24 11.73
C GLU A 98 8.71 19.08 12.38
N VAL A 99 9.87 19.42 12.92
CA VAL A 99 10.72 18.51 13.67
C VAL A 99 10.97 19.07 15.06
N ARG A 100 11.28 18.19 16.00
CA ARG A 100 11.70 18.58 17.35
C ARG A 100 13.01 19.34 17.27
N ARG A 101 13.21 20.25 18.21
CA ARG A 101 14.44 21.02 18.35
C ARG A 101 15.67 20.09 18.39
N GLY A 102 16.66 20.37 17.55
CA GLY A 102 17.89 19.59 17.40
C GLY A 102 17.87 18.57 16.24
N PHE A 103 16.74 18.42 15.56
CA PHE A 103 16.56 17.52 14.40
C PHE A 103 16.39 18.29 13.08
N GLU A 104 16.44 19.62 13.09
CA GLU A 104 16.34 20.47 11.91
C GLU A 104 17.43 20.12 10.89
N GLY A 105 17.03 19.88 9.63
CA GLY A 105 17.92 19.50 8.53
C GLY A 105 18.54 18.09 8.64
N ARG A 106 18.24 17.33 9.70
CA ARG A 106 18.79 15.97 9.93
C ARG A 106 17.84 14.86 9.52
N ILE A 107 16.54 15.13 9.54
CA ILE A 107 15.50 14.16 9.19
C ILE A 107 14.53 14.77 8.18
N ARG A 108 13.89 13.89 7.40
CA ARG A 108 12.74 14.25 6.58
C ARG A 108 11.45 13.87 7.32
N ALA A 109 10.80 14.87 7.89
CA ALA A 109 9.47 14.71 8.49
C ALA A 109 8.36 14.70 7.43
N GLY A 110 7.13 14.45 7.87
CA GLY A 110 5.96 14.42 7.03
C GLY A 110 5.57 13.02 6.57
N TYR A 111 5.64 12.01 7.44
CA TYR A 111 5.10 10.69 7.14
C TYR A 111 4.33 10.05 8.30
N ALA A 112 3.32 9.28 7.95
CA ALA A 112 2.58 8.40 8.84
C ALA A 112 2.15 7.15 8.07
N GLY A 113 1.99 6.00 8.72
CA GLY A 113 1.48 4.83 8.04
C GLY A 113 1.23 3.66 8.97
N PHE A 114 0.61 2.63 8.40
CA PHE A 114 0.43 1.34 9.04
C PHE A 114 0.69 0.22 8.04
N ARG A 115 1.02 -0.97 8.55
CA ARG A 115 1.17 -2.20 7.76
C ARG A 115 0.84 -3.41 8.60
N ASN A 116 0.42 -4.52 7.98
CA ASN A 116 0.28 -5.75 8.75
C ASN A 116 1.67 -6.21 9.24
N LYS A 117 1.69 -6.82 10.42
CA LYS A 117 2.86 -7.49 10.97
C LYS A 117 3.14 -8.74 10.14
N PRO A 118 4.42 -9.12 9.92
CA PRO A 118 4.76 -10.38 9.33
C PRO A 118 4.05 -11.52 10.05
N ARG A 119 3.39 -12.40 9.28
CA ARG A 119 2.63 -13.50 9.85
C ARG A 119 3.54 -14.72 9.96
N THR A 120 3.70 -15.31 11.15
CA THR A 120 4.57 -16.47 11.37
C THR A 120 3.80 -17.66 11.91
N SER A 121 4.23 -18.85 11.52
CA SER A 121 3.73 -20.15 11.98
C SER A 121 4.90 -21.08 12.34
N LEU A 122 4.62 -22.29 12.83
CA LEU A 122 5.62 -23.35 13.03
C LEU A 122 6.32 -23.76 11.72
N PHE A 123 5.72 -23.45 10.57
CA PHE A 123 6.23 -23.78 9.24
C PHE A 123 6.88 -22.59 8.52
N GLY A 124 7.18 -21.51 9.25
CA GLY A 124 7.83 -20.32 8.73
C GLY A 124 6.89 -19.12 8.59
N THR A 125 7.34 -18.12 7.83
CA THR A 125 6.56 -16.91 7.54
C THR A 125 5.44 -17.24 6.55
N ILE A 126 4.21 -16.90 6.91
CA ILE A 126 3.05 -16.96 6.03
C ILE A 126 3.12 -15.77 5.07
N LEU A 127 3.11 -16.10 3.78
CA LEU A 127 3.10 -15.17 2.67
C LEU A 127 1.79 -15.35 1.91
N ASP A 128 1.34 -14.29 1.25
CA ASP A 128 0.23 -14.35 0.31
C ASP A 128 0.76 -14.55 -1.10
N ASP A 129 0.30 -15.62 -1.75
CA ASP A 129 0.39 -15.76 -3.20
C ASP A 129 -0.79 -15.00 -3.82
N VAL A 130 -0.45 -14.02 -4.67
CA VAL A 130 -1.39 -13.17 -5.41
C VAL A 130 -1.18 -13.29 -6.92
N THR A 131 -0.42 -14.27 -7.38
CA THR A 131 -0.01 -14.44 -8.79
C THR A 131 -1.21 -14.61 -9.73
N PHE A 132 -2.28 -15.24 -9.26
CA PHE A 132 -3.49 -15.56 -10.04
C PHE A 132 -4.61 -14.51 -9.95
N HIS A 133 -4.30 -13.37 -9.35
CA HIS A 133 -5.18 -12.21 -9.30
C HIS A 133 -4.58 -11.12 -10.20
N ARG A 134 -5.31 -10.05 -10.50
CA ARG A 134 -4.74 -8.92 -11.26
C ARG A 134 -4.65 -7.66 -10.43
N TYR A 135 -5.61 -7.49 -9.52
CA TYR A 135 -5.77 -6.26 -8.77
C TYR A 135 -5.65 -6.49 -7.28
N LEU A 136 -5.01 -5.53 -6.60
CA LEU A 136 -5.26 -5.27 -5.19
C LEU A 136 -6.48 -4.35 -5.10
N ALA A 137 -7.54 -4.84 -4.47
CA ALA A 137 -8.79 -4.10 -4.26
C ALA A 137 -8.85 -3.54 -2.83
N LEU A 138 -9.16 -2.25 -2.70
CA LEU A 138 -9.33 -1.57 -1.43
C LEU A 138 -10.71 -0.93 -1.35
N ARG A 139 -11.48 -1.23 -0.30
CA ARG A 139 -12.71 -0.51 0.05
C ARG A 139 -12.35 0.55 1.09
N VAL A 140 -12.31 1.81 0.68
CA VAL A 140 -11.75 2.92 1.47
C VAL A 140 -12.62 4.17 1.44
N ARG A 141 -12.40 5.06 2.40
CA ARG A 141 -13.06 6.37 2.52
C ARG A 141 -12.05 7.41 2.95
N ALA A 142 -11.74 8.38 2.08
CA ALA A 142 -10.83 9.46 2.40
C ALA A 142 -11.54 10.58 3.20
N GLY A 143 -10.92 11.04 4.28
CA GLY A 143 -11.35 12.20 5.06
C GLY A 143 -10.15 13.08 5.47
N GLY A 144 -10.41 14.04 6.34
CA GLY A 144 -9.40 15.01 6.80
C GLY A 144 -9.21 16.19 5.83
N ALA A 145 -8.02 16.80 5.85
CA ALA A 145 -7.72 17.98 5.07
C ALA A 145 -7.69 17.69 3.56
N PRO A 146 -8.37 18.48 2.71
CA PRO A 146 -8.43 18.24 1.25
C PRO A 146 -7.05 18.13 0.59
N GLY A 147 -6.07 18.89 1.07
CA GLY A 147 -4.70 18.88 0.56
C GLY A 147 -3.96 17.55 0.73
N LEU A 148 -4.31 16.76 1.74
CA LEU A 148 -3.66 15.47 2.05
C LEU A 148 -4.27 14.30 1.29
N ARG A 149 -5.42 14.48 0.66
CA ARG A 149 -6.17 13.41 -0.05
C ARG A 149 -5.34 12.71 -1.12
N ASN A 150 -4.45 13.44 -1.79
CA ASN A 150 -3.59 12.88 -2.83
C ASN A 150 -2.21 12.44 -2.30
N SER A 151 -2.03 12.29 -0.99
CA SER A 151 -0.73 11.95 -0.37
C SER A 151 -0.70 10.52 0.18
N TYR A 152 -1.73 9.71 -0.06
CA TYR A 152 -1.79 8.31 0.36
C TYR A 152 -1.11 7.39 -0.65
N TYR A 153 -0.42 6.37 -0.16
CA TYR A 153 0.27 5.34 -0.92
C TYR A 153 0.00 3.98 -0.32
N VAL A 154 -0.29 3.01 -1.18
CA VAL A 154 -0.33 1.59 -0.83
C VAL A 154 1.05 1.01 -1.00
N ASN A 155 1.48 0.25 -0.01
CA ASN A 155 2.82 -0.29 0.11
C ASN A 155 2.77 -1.81 0.24
N ILE A 156 3.50 -2.52 -0.61
CA ILE A 156 3.65 -3.97 -0.55
C ILE A 156 5.12 -4.32 -0.33
N GLN A 157 5.37 -5.14 0.67
CA GLN A 157 6.67 -5.76 0.89
C GLN A 157 6.59 -7.22 0.45
N THR A 158 7.42 -7.60 -0.51
CA THR A 158 7.63 -9.01 -0.87
C THR A 158 8.78 -9.60 -0.03
N GLU A 159 8.83 -10.91 0.09
CA GLU A 159 10.00 -11.57 0.65
C GLU A 159 11.19 -11.46 -0.31
N GLY A 160 12.32 -10.98 0.21
CA GLY A 160 13.53 -10.77 -0.57
C GLY A 160 14.73 -10.49 0.35
N PRO A 161 15.94 -10.39 -0.23
CA PRO A 161 17.17 -10.16 0.53
C PRO A 161 17.23 -8.74 1.14
N ILE A 162 16.56 -7.77 0.53
CA ILE A 162 16.59 -6.37 0.93
C ILE A 162 15.28 -6.03 1.65
N THR A 163 15.35 -5.83 2.96
CA THR A 163 14.16 -5.55 3.78
C THR A 163 13.64 -4.12 3.66
N ALA A 164 14.41 -3.24 3.02
CA ALA A 164 14.03 -1.86 2.74
C ALA A 164 13.24 -1.73 1.43
N ASP A 165 13.17 -2.79 0.63
CA ASP A 165 12.42 -2.79 -0.62
C ASP A 165 10.91 -2.74 -0.33
N LEU A 166 10.27 -1.82 -1.04
CA LEU A 166 8.85 -1.55 -0.92
C LEU A 166 8.29 -1.22 -2.29
N TRP A 167 7.31 -2.00 -2.71
CA TRP A 167 6.50 -1.71 -3.88
C TRP A 167 5.45 -0.68 -3.48
N GLN A 168 5.47 0.48 -4.13
CA GLN A 168 4.60 1.60 -3.79
C GLN A 168 3.70 1.97 -4.96
N HIS A 169 2.43 2.25 -4.66
CA HIS A 169 1.49 2.82 -5.61
C HIS A 169 0.69 3.94 -4.94
N ARG A 170 0.47 5.05 -5.64
CA ARG A 170 -0.33 6.16 -5.09
C ARG A 170 -1.80 5.79 -5.04
N LEU A 171 -2.45 6.02 -3.91
CA LEU A 171 -3.88 5.77 -3.77
C LEU A 171 -4.66 6.96 -4.33
N PHE A 172 -5.36 6.74 -5.44
CA PHE A 172 -6.24 7.73 -6.06
C PHE A 172 -7.68 7.49 -5.62
N PHE A 173 -8.34 8.56 -5.19
CA PHE A 173 -9.73 8.54 -4.76
C PHE A 173 -10.57 9.30 -5.78
N ARG A 174 -11.69 8.74 -6.24
CA ARG A 174 -12.63 9.36 -7.18
C ARG A 174 -13.66 10.22 -6.44
N ARG A 175 -14.06 9.84 -5.23
CA ARG A 175 -15.16 10.49 -4.48
C ARG A 175 -14.68 11.63 -3.60
N THR A 176 -15.16 12.85 -3.84
CA THR A 176 -14.82 14.02 -3.01
C THR A 176 -15.87 14.32 -1.94
N ASP A 177 -16.97 13.56 -1.90
CA ASP A 177 -18.07 13.73 -0.94
C ASP A 177 -17.86 12.97 0.38
N GLY A 178 -16.69 12.33 0.54
CA GLY A 178 -16.37 11.55 1.73
C GLY A 178 -17.13 10.23 1.84
N GLY A 179 -17.75 9.74 0.76
CA GLY A 179 -18.35 8.41 0.69
C GLY A 179 -17.34 7.29 0.52
N TRP A 180 -17.78 6.04 0.71
CA TRP A 180 -16.95 4.86 0.48
C TRP A 180 -16.77 4.59 -1.01
N GLU A 181 -15.58 4.18 -1.41
CA GLU A 181 -15.31 3.75 -2.79
C GLU A 181 -14.40 2.53 -2.84
N ASP A 182 -14.55 1.77 -3.93
CA ASP A 182 -13.64 0.71 -4.30
C ASP A 182 -12.55 1.26 -5.22
N VAL A 183 -11.30 0.98 -4.86
CA VAL A 183 -10.10 1.30 -5.63
C VAL A 183 -9.41 0.00 -6.01
N PHE A 184 -9.13 -0.16 -7.30
CA PHE A 184 -8.47 -1.33 -7.87
C PHE A 184 -7.12 -0.90 -8.42
N ILE A 185 -6.04 -1.52 -7.93
CA ILE A 185 -4.68 -1.21 -8.34
C ILE A 185 -4.10 -2.44 -9.01
N ASP A 186 -3.69 -2.34 -10.27
CA ASP A 186 -3.01 -3.45 -10.96
C ASP A 186 -1.67 -3.70 -10.26
N PHE A 187 -1.35 -4.96 -9.96
CA PHE A 187 -0.08 -5.28 -9.32
C PHE A 187 1.14 -4.84 -10.16
N ASN A 188 0.98 -4.70 -11.48
CA ASN A 188 2.02 -4.22 -12.39
C ASN A 188 2.25 -2.70 -12.32
N ASP A 189 1.31 -1.94 -11.74
CA ASP A 189 1.44 -0.47 -11.62
C ASP A 189 2.29 -0.06 -10.40
N PHE A 190 2.61 -1.01 -9.50
CA PHE A 190 3.45 -0.73 -8.36
C PHE A 190 4.91 -0.48 -8.78
N VAL A 191 5.49 0.57 -8.21
CA VAL A 191 6.89 0.96 -8.45
C VAL A 191 7.74 0.48 -7.29
N LEU A 192 8.85 -0.20 -7.60
CA LEU A 192 9.82 -0.60 -6.59
C LEU A 192 10.57 0.62 -6.05
N THR A 193 10.63 0.73 -4.73
CA THR A 193 11.41 1.74 -4.02
C THR A 193 12.31 1.08 -2.99
N ASN A 194 13.45 1.71 -2.74
CA ASN A 194 14.38 1.35 -1.69
C ASN A 194 14.63 2.57 -0.82
N ALA A 195 14.31 2.48 0.48
CA ALA A 195 14.45 3.60 1.42
C ALA A 195 13.78 4.91 0.92
N GLY A 196 12.67 4.80 0.18
CA GLY A 196 11.93 5.93 -0.38
C GLY A 196 12.48 6.49 -1.69
N GLN A 197 13.53 5.90 -2.26
CA GLN A 197 14.04 6.21 -3.60
C GLN A 197 13.53 5.20 -4.61
N VAL A 198 13.10 5.68 -5.79
CA VAL A 198 12.65 4.80 -6.88
C VAL A 198 13.84 3.99 -7.39
N VAL A 199 13.68 2.67 -7.43
CA VAL A 199 14.67 1.79 -8.05
C VAL A 199 14.45 1.83 -9.56
N THR A 200 15.49 2.19 -10.30
CA THR A 200 15.47 2.21 -11.76
C THR A 200 15.72 0.82 -12.32
N GLY A 201 15.10 0.52 -13.45
CA GLY A 201 15.17 -0.80 -14.11
C GLY A 201 13.86 -1.56 -14.04
N ARG A 202 13.68 -2.50 -14.97
CA ARG A 202 12.47 -3.31 -15.06
C ARG A 202 12.57 -4.48 -14.07
N VAL A 203 12.08 -4.25 -12.86
CA VAL A 203 11.92 -5.29 -11.84
C VAL A 203 10.43 -5.61 -11.74
N GLU A 204 10.10 -6.89 -11.68
CA GLU A 204 8.73 -7.36 -11.47
C GLU A 204 8.52 -7.75 -10.00
N MET A 205 7.33 -7.50 -9.48
CA MET A 205 6.98 -7.88 -8.11
C MET A 205 6.98 -9.40 -7.98
N ASN A 206 7.60 -9.93 -6.92
CA ASN A 206 7.44 -11.34 -6.58
C ASN A 206 6.05 -11.57 -5.95
N ARG A 207 5.06 -11.84 -6.81
CA ARG A 207 3.64 -11.99 -6.45
C ARG A 207 3.32 -13.26 -5.68
N GLU A 208 4.20 -14.26 -5.69
CA GLU A 208 4.05 -15.48 -4.90
C GLU A 208 4.38 -15.26 -3.41
N ARG A 209 5.14 -14.20 -3.11
CA ARG A 209 5.76 -14.00 -1.79
C ARG A 209 5.42 -12.65 -1.19
N VAL A 210 4.16 -12.23 -1.26
CA VAL A 210 3.71 -11.00 -0.59
C VAL A 210 3.75 -11.20 0.92
N ARG A 211 4.56 -10.40 1.62
CA ARG A 211 4.77 -10.52 3.07
C ARG A 211 3.91 -9.54 3.86
N THR A 212 3.88 -8.27 3.44
CA THR A 212 3.06 -7.24 4.09
C THR A 212 2.42 -6.29 3.10
N VAL A 213 1.21 -5.85 3.41
CA VAL A 213 0.50 -4.73 2.79
C VAL A 213 0.30 -3.64 3.84
N GLY A 214 0.49 -2.40 3.45
CA GLY A 214 0.30 -1.23 4.31
C GLY A 214 -0.14 -0.02 3.52
N ILE A 215 -0.52 1.03 4.23
CA ILE A 215 -0.86 2.33 3.66
C ILE A 215 -0.06 3.39 4.40
N SER A 216 0.57 4.29 3.66
CA SER A 216 1.27 5.45 4.20
C SER A 216 0.72 6.75 3.64
N LEU A 217 0.82 7.82 4.42
CA LEU A 217 0.58 9.19 4.05
C LEU A 217 1.94 9.92 4.01
N LEU A 218 2.29 10.53 2.88
CA LEU A 218 3.58 11.19 2.64
C LEU A 218 3.39 12.70 2.41
N GLY A 219 3.17 13.45 3.49
CA GLY A 219 3.01 14.91 3.44
C GLY A 219 4.30 15.66 3.09
N GLY A 220 5.46 15.12 3.47
CA GLY A 220 6.77 15.73 3.17
C GLY A 220 7.18 15.68 1.70
N ASN A 221 6.52 14.88 0.88
CA ASN A 221 6.73 14.87 -0.58
C ASN A 221 5.84 15.90 -1.27
N THR A 222 4.68 16.19 -0.70
CA THR A 222 3.67 17.09 -1.26
C THR A 222 3.65 18.47 -0.60
N HIS A 223 4.49 18.69 0.42
CA HIS A 223 4.48 19.89 1.28
C HIS A 223 3.12 20.16 1.93
N GLN A 224 2.38 19.09 2.26
CA GLN A 224 1.06 19.17 2.86
C GLN A 224 1.09 18.74 4.32
N ALA A 225 0.37 19.47 5.17
CA ALA A 225 0.21 19.21 6.60
C ALA A 225 -1.26 19.35 7.01
N GLY A 226 -1.60 18.88 8.20
CA GLY A 226 -2.94 18.99 8.78
C GLY A 226 -3.57 17.64 9.17
N PRO A 227 -4.84 17.66 9.61
CA PRO A 227 -5.53 16.45 10.03
C PRO A 227 -5.77 15.53 8.84
N PHE A 228 -5.59 14.22 9.04
CA PHE A 228 -5.87 13.21 8.04
C PHE A 228 -6.77 12.12 8.62
N GLU A 229 -7.60 11.54 7.76
CA GLU A 229 -8.42 10.38 8.07
C GLU A 229 -8.53 9.47 6.84
N LEU A 230 -8.42 8.18 7.06
CA LEU A 230 -8.69 7.13 6.08
C LEU A 230 -9.49 6.02 6.75
N GLY A 231 -10.74 5.86 6.33
CA GLY A 231 -11.54 4.66 6.63
C GLY A 231 -11.12 3.51 5.71
N ILE A 232 -10.99 2.31 6.26
CA ILE A 232 -10.67 1.07 5.53
C ILE A 232 -11.62 -0.04 5.97
N ASP A 233 -12.42 -0.57 5.05
CA ASP A 233 -13.28 -1.74 5.31
C ASP A 233 -12.51 -3.04 5.04
N SER A 234 -11.85 -3.13 3.88
CA SER A 234 -11.17 -4.34 3.45
C SER A 234 -10.06 -4.10 2.44
N ILE A 235 -9.11 -5.04 2.41
CA ILE A 235 -8.08 -5.20 1.39
C ILE A 235 -8.23 -6.61 0.83
N SER A 236 -8.44 -6.74 -0.48
CA SER A 236 -8.70 -8.00 -1.17
C SER A 236 -7.87 -8.12 -2.45
N ILE A 237 -7.83 -9.32 -3.00
CA ILE A 237 -7.28 -9.60 -4.33
C ILE A 237 -8.37 -10.13 -5.23
N ILE A 238 -8.44 -9.61 -6.46
CA ILE A 238 -9.52 -9.89 -7.40
C ILE A 238 -9.01 -9.92 -8.86
N ASN A 239 -9.86 -10.37 -9.78
CA ASN A 239 -9.64 -10.29 -11.22
C ASN A 239 -10.68 -9.41 -11.92
N ASP A 240 -10.53 -9.24 -13.24
CA ASP A 240 -11.41 -8.42 -14.07
C ASP A 240 -12.90 -8.83 -13.93
N GLU A 241 -13.17 -10.14 -13.85
CA GLU A 241 -14.50 -10.72 -13.68
C GLU A 241 -15.22 -10.34 -12.38
N ASP A 242 -14.47 -9.90 -11.36
CA ASP A 242 -15.00 -9.52 -10.04
C ASP A 242 -15.31 -8.03 -9.92
N ILE A 243 -14.83 -7.20 -10.87
CA ILE A 243 -15.00 -5.74 -10.80
C ILE A 243 -16.45 -5.40 -11.16
N PRO A 244 -17.21 -4.75 -10.28
CA PRO A 244 -18.56 -4.32 -10.61
C PRO A 244 -18.55 -3.35 -11.80
N ALA A 245 -19.46 -3.52 -12.75
CA ALA A 245 -19.48 -2.73 -13.99
C ALA A 245 -19.48 -1.20 -13.78
N PHE A 246 -20.11 -0.71 -12.71
CA PHE A 246 -20.11 0.71 -12.35
C PHE A 246 -18.74 1.25 -11.92
N SER A 247 -17.82 0.38 -11.51
CA SER A 247 -16.47 0.76 -11.08
C SER A 247 -15.50 1.00 -12.23
N LEU A 248 -15.77 0.44 -13.42
CA LEU A 248 -14.92 0.54 -14.62
C LEU A 248 -15.01 1.91 -15.33
N GLN A 249 -15.88 2.81 -14.87
CA GLN A 249 -15.99 4.17 -15.40
C GLN A 249 -14.90 5.06 -14.77
N LEU A 250 -13.69 4.99 -15.33
CA LEU A 250 -12.64 5.98 -15.09
C LEU A 250 -12.99 7.29 -15.81
N PRO A 251 -12.91 8.46 -15.15
CA PRO A 251 -12.82 9.71 -15.90
C PRO A 251 -11.50 9.73 -16.69
N PRO A 252 -11.49 10.19 -17.96
CA PRO A 252 -10.31 10.19 -18.83
C PRO A 252 -9.08 10.90 -18.25
N SER A 253 -9.26 11.82 -17.30
CA SER A 253 -8.21 12.69 -16.74
C SER A 253 -7.21 12.00 -15.81
N LEU A 254 -7.40 10.72 -15.46
CA LEU A 254 -6.49 9.97 -14.58
C LEU A 254 -5.66 8.89 -15.33
N GLN A 255 -5.85 8.73 -16.64
CA GLN A 255 -5.07 7.78 -17.46
C GLN A 255 -3.73 8.36 -17.94
N GLU A 256 -3.51 9.65 -17.76
CA GLU A 256 -2.23 10.28 -18.10
C GLU A 256 -1.35 10.34 -16.85
N ALA A 257 -0.47 9.34 -16.71
CA ALA A 257 0.76 9.54 -15.94
C ALA A 257 1.51 10.75 -16.55
N PRO A 258 2.14 11.63 -15.74
CA PRO A 258 2.93 12.72 -16.28
C PRO A 258 4.07 12.12 -17.12
N LYS A 259 3.98 12.29 -18.44
CA LYS A 259 5.06 11.96 -19.40
C LYS A 259 6.23 12.96 -19.33
N GLU A 260 6.11 14.01 -18.53
CA GLU A 260 7.13 15.03 -18.35
C GLU A 260 8.17 14.57 -17.31
N GLY A 261 9.13 13.78 -17.79
CA GLY A 261 10.32 13.43 -17.00
C GLY A 261 11.31 12.59 -17.78
N THR A 262 10.82 11.71 -18.66
CA THR A 262 11.67 10.77 -19.40
C THR A 262 12.32 11.40 -20.65
N GLU A 263 11.69 12.39 -21.28
CA GLU A 263 12.26 13.05 -22.46
C GLU A 263 13.37 14.05 -22.13
N LYS A 264 13.31 14.74 -20.98
CA LYS A 264 14.35 15.72 -20.61
C LYS A 264 15.67 15.06 -20.23
N VAL A 265 15.62 13.93 -19.53
CA VAL A 265 16.81 13.16 -19.15
C VAL A 265 17.50 12.58 -20.40
N GLY A 266 16.73 12.07 -21.38
CA GLY A 266 17.29 11.55 -22.63
C GLY A 266 17.87 12.61 -23.58
N LEU A 267 17.41 13.86 -23.47
CA LEU A 267 17.97 14.99 -24.23
C LEU A 267 19.26 15.50 -23.60
N GLU A 268 19.33 15.62 -22.27
CA GLU A 268 20.57 16.02 -21.58
C GLU A 268 21.69 14.97 -21.73
N GLU A 269 21.37 13.66 -21.67
CA GLU A 269 22.36 12.60 -21.88
C GLU A 269 22.90 12.56 -23.32
N ARG A 270 22.07 12.90 -24.32
CA ARG A 270 22.51 13.00 -25.73
C ARG A 270 23.37 14.23 -25.97
N GLU A 271 23.02 15.38 -25.39
CA GLU A 271 23.83 16.60 -25.52
C GLU A 271 25.19 16.50 -24.80
N LEU A 272 25.28 15.77 -23.67
CA LEU A 272 26.57 15.47 -23.04
C LEU A 272 27.41 14.51 -23.87
N SER A 273 26.80 13.46 -24.43
CA SER A 273 27.50 12.50 -25.30
C SER A 273 28.05 13.14 -26.58
N GLU A 274 27.33 14.09 -27.19
CA GLU A 274 27.78 14.75 -28.41
C GLU A 274 28.90 15.78 -28.13
N LYS A 275 28.90 16.43 -26.96
CA LYS A 275 29.98 17.33 -26.54
C LYS A 275 31.28 16.59 -26.23
N GLU A 276 31.22 15.44 -25.56
CA GLU A 276 32.41 14.61 -25.29
C GLU A 276 33.02 14.01 -26.56
N ALA A 277 32.19 13.66 -27.55
CA ALA A 277 32.66 13.16 -28.85
C ALA A 277 33.36 14.24 -29.70
N ALA A 278 32.93 15.51 -29.58
CA ALA A 278 33.53 16.62 -30.30
C ALA A 278 34.90 17.05 -29.74
N GLU A 279 35.14 16.84 -28.44
CA GLU A 279 36.38 17.26 -27.77
C GLU A 279 37.57 16.30 -27.98
N HIS A 280 37.33 15.09 -28.49
CA HIS A 280 38.37 14.08 -28.74
C HIS A 280 38.89 14.02 -30.19
N THR A 281 38.46 14.91 -31.07
CA THR A 281 38.99 14.99 -32.45
C THR A 281 40.06 16.08 -32.55
N ILE A 282 41.26 15.81 -32.03
CA ILE A 282 42.45 16.61 -32.36
C ILE A 282 43.06 16.03 -33.65
N PRO A 283 43.25 16.83 -34.73
CA PRO A 283 43.88 16.33 -35.94
C PRO A 283 45.37 16.08 -35.67
N ARG A 284 45.82 14.85 -35.90
CA ARG A 284 47.27 14.58 -36.02
C ARG A 284 47.75 15.19 -37.34
N ALA A 285 48.68 16.14 -37.21
CA ALA A 285 49.54 16.60 -38.30
C ALA A 285 50.52 15.51 -38.74
#